data_AF-A0A1Q3TEQ6-F1
#
_entry.id   AF-A0A1Q3TEQ6-F1
#
_cell.length_a   1.000
_cell.length_b   1.000
_cell.length_c   1.000
_cell.angle_alpha   90.00
_cell.angle_beta   90.00
_cell.angle_gamma   90.00
#
_symmetry.space_group_name_H-M   'P 1'
#
loop_
_entity.id
_entity.type
_entity.pdbx_description
1 polymer ?
#
loop_
_entity_poly.entity_id
_entity_poly.type
_entity_poly.pdbx_seq_one_letter_code
_entity_poly.pdbx_strand_id
1 'polypeptide(L)'
;MIGKFFIFWLVLAFLAGIFLVNSPAPVRAQTTPQPQAQAASLKDYTRATEDKKFLLVMLSPDGSGQPDPALRQKYKQSGLYPNDGSTTPIWTTDWASWYQNLPGSQLYTTTDGKYLVRLDRSVNLALAFYVIGVEVRRYGLYELVPTLATQSSPAGGPAWVTKASLDSIQHRFVVETATGERLEFDTTTGQRLAGIGNPDSTPLVVAIIAIALFTIPIAVIAYIGVRRQLKFRRLAKKESD
;
A
#
# COMPACT_ATOMS: atom_id res chain seq x y z
N MET A 1 39.85 4.28 43.72
CA MET A 1 38.93 5.07 42.87
C MET A 1 39.00 4.57 41.42
N ILE A 2 38.38 3.43 41.09
CA ILE A 2 38.35 2.85 39.72
C ILE A 2 36.96 2.24 39.40
N GLY A 3 35.93 2.51 40.21
CA GLY A 3 34.75 1.63 40.29
C GLY A 3 33.42 2.14 39.70
N LYS A 4 33.35 3.25 38.97
CA LYS A 4 32.04 3.82 38.58
C LYS A 4 31.86 4.25 37.12
N PHE A 5 32.92 4.27 36.30
CA PHE A 5 32.82 4.67 34.88
C PHE A 5 32.66 3.50 33.90
N PHE A 6 32.86 2.25 34.36
CA PHE A 6 32.80 1.08 33.47
C PHE A 6 31.37 0.54 33.23
N ILE A 7 30.41 0.89 34.09
CA ILE A 7 29.04 0.37 34.01
C ILE A 7 28.21 1.11 32.94
N PHE A 8 28.58 2.35 32.61
CA PHE A 8 27.83 3.15 31.63
C PHE A 8 28.08 2.73 30.17
N TRP A 9 29.24 2.13 29.87
CA TRP A 9 29.56 1.61 28.53
C TRP A 9 29.04 0.18 28.28
N LEU A 10 28.70 -0.57 29.34
CA LEU A 10 28.21 -1.95 29.21
C LEU A 10 26.70 -2.02 28.95
N VAL A 11 25.93 -0.99 29.35
CA VAL A 11 24.48 -0.91 29.06
C VAL A 11 24.22 -0.45 27.61
N LEU A 12 25.10 0.36 27.02
CA LEU A 12 24.96 0.78 25.62
C LEU A 12 25.31 -0.35 24.63
N ALA A 13 26.24 -1.24 24.98
CA ALA A 13 26.57 -2.41 24.17
C ALA A 13 25.48 -3.50 24.21
N PHE A 14 24.68 -3.58 25.28
CA PHE A 14 23.59 -4.55 25.38
C PHE A 14 22.30 -4.09 24.66
N LEU A 15 22.12 -2.78 24.43
CA LEU A 15 21.00 -2.25 23.62
C LEU A 15 21.27 -2.28 22.11
N ALA A 16 22.54 -2.31 21.68
CA ALA A 16 22.91 -2.53 20.28
C ALA A 16 22.99 -4.04 19.91
N GLY A 17 23.18 -4.92 20.90
CA GLY A 17 23.34 -6.37 20.68
C GLY A 17 22.04 -7.19 20.63
N ILE A 18 20.91 -6.65 21.10
CA ILE A 18 19.62 -7.38 21.09
C ILE A 18 18.84 -7.19 19.78
N PHE A 19 19.21 -6.23 18.93
CA PHE A 19 18.56 -6.04 17.63
C PHE A 19 19.13 -6.90 16.48
N LEU A 20 20.12 -7.77 16.74
CA LEU A 20 20.79 -8.53 15.68
C LEU A 20 20.39 -10.00 15.51
N VAL A 21 19.40 -10.53 16.25
CA VAL A 21 19.10 -11.99 16.18
C VAL A 21 17.63 -12.32 15.93
N ASN A 22 16.79 -11.37 15.51
CA ASN A 22 15.42 -11.69 15.09
C ASN A 22 14.90 -10.78 14.00
N SER A 23 15.72 -10.52 12.98
CA SER A 23 15.12 -10.25 11.67
C SER A 23 14.53 -11.59 11.21
N PRO A 24 13.20 -11.78 11.16
CA PRO A 24 12.69 -12.92 10.41
C PRO A 24 13.33 -12.83 9.03
N ALA A 25 13.95 -13.92 8.58
CA ALA A 25 14.41 -14.04 7.20
C ALA A 25 13.31 -13.48 6.30
N PRO A 26 13.62 -12.73 5.21
CA PRO A 26 12.59 -12.28 4.30
C PRO A 26 11.80 -13.52 3.93
N VAL A 27 10.57 -13.62 4.46
CA VAL A 27 9.66 -14.69 4.12
C VAL A 27 9.55 -14.52 2.63
N ARG A 28 10.18 -15.44 1.90
CA ARG A 28 10.12 -15.51 0.46
C ARG A 28 8.64 -15.54 0.19
N ALA A 29 8.06 -14.38 -0.15
CA ALA A 29 6.63 -14.25 -0.31
C ALA A 29 6.29 -15.36 -1.27
N GLN A 30 5.57 -16.36 -0.79
CA GLN A 30 4.94 -17.31 -1.67
C GLN A 30 3.93 -16.45 -2.40
N THR A 31 4.36 -15.86 -3.51
CA THR A 31 3.47 -15.35 -4.54
C THR A 31 2.78 -16.59 -5.04
N THR A 32 1.76 -17.03 -4.31
CA THR A 32 0.75 -17.92 -4.82
C THR A 32 0.33 -17.30 -6.14
N PRO A 33 0.49 -18.00 -7.28
CA PRO A 33 0.09 -17.45 -8.56
C PRO A 33 -1.41 -17.20 -8.51
N GLN A 34 -1.80 -15.95 -8.24
CA GLN A 34 -3.18 -15.53 -8.31
C GLN A 34 -3.68 -15.78 -9.75
N PRO A 35 -4.96 -16.13 -9.96
CA PRO A 35 -5.54 -16.23 -11.29
C PRO A 35 -5.13 -15.00 -12.11
N GLN A 36 -4.52 -15.27 -13.26
CA GLN A 36 -3.86 -14.28 -14.11
C GLN A 36 -4.71 -13.02 -14.24
N ALA A 37 -4.06 -11.87 -14.10
CA ALA A 37 -4.65 -10.57 -14.32
C ALA A 37 -5.41 -10.57 -15.65
N GLN A 38 -6.74 -10.58 -15.58
CA GLN A 38 -7.55 -10.65 -16.79
C GLN A 38 -7.54 -9.27 -17.44
N ALA A 39 -7.18 -9.24 -18.73
CA ALA A 39 -7.31 -8.04 -19.53
C ALA A 39 -8.80 -7.65 -19.58
N ALA A 40 -9.11 -6.44 -19.13
CA ALA A 40 -10.42 -5.85 -19.32
C ALA A 40 -10.69 -5.79 -20.82
N SER A 41 -11.87 -6.27 -21.21
CA SER A 41 -12.29 -6.33 -22.60
C SER A 41 -13.52 -5.44 -22.82
N LEU A 42 -13.75 -5.04 -24.07
CA LEU A 42 -14.96 -4.32 -24.51
C LEU A 42 -16.21 -5.23 -24.53
N LYS A 43 -16.17 -6.38 -23.86
CA LYS A 43 -17.21 -7.41 -23.83
C LYS A 43 -17.80 -7.49 -22.43
N ASP A 44 -19.06 -7.91 -22.33
CA ASP A 44 -19.66 -8.32 -21.08
C ASP A 44 -18.99 -9.59 -20.54
N TYR A 45 -18.55 -9.58 -19.29
CA TYR A 45 -17.94 -10.75 -18.68
C TYR A 45 -18.18 -10.83 -17.19
N THR A 46 -17.95 -12.03 -16.66
CA THR A 46 -17.87 -12.26 -15.22
C THR A 46 -16.54 -12.91 -14.86
N ARG A 47 -16.09 -12.68 -13.63
CA ARG A 47 -14.89 -13.30 -13.08
C ARG A 47 -15.08 -13.61 -11.61
N ALA A 48 -14.94 -14.87 -11.23
CA ALA A 48 -14.94 -15.23 -9.81
C ALA A 48 -13.65 -14.74 -9.12
N THR A 49 -13.74 -14.36 -7.85
CA THR A 49 -12.56 -14.21 -7.00
C THR A 49 -11.84 -15.54 -6.84
N GLU A 50 -10.59 -15.52 -6.40
CA GLU A 50 -9.77 -16.73 -6.25
C GLU A 50 -10.42 -17.76 -5.32
N ASP A 51 -11.03 -17.29 -4.23
CA ASP A 51 -11.77 -18.13 -3.29
C ASP A 51 -13.20 -18.47 -3.75
N LYS A 52 -13.59 -18.00 -4.95
CA LYS A 52 -14.89 -18.20 -5.60
C LYS A 52 -16.10 -17.71 -4.78
N LYS A 53 -15.89 -16.89 -3.74
CA LYS A 53 -17.00 -16.36 -2.94
C LYS A 53 -17.71 -15.19 -3.62
N PHE A 54 -17.00 -14.48 -4.47
CA PHE A 54 -17.52 -13.30 -5.15
C PHE A 54 -17.38 -13.42 -6.66
N LEU A 55 -18.24 -12.69 -7.37
CA LEU A 55 -18.28 -12.62 -8.82
C LEU A 55 -18.19 -11.14 -9.22
N LEU A 56 -17.08 -10.77 -9.84
CA LEU A 56 -16.93 -9.48 -10.49
C LEU A 56 -17.70 -9.53 -11.81
N VAL A 57 -18.69 -8.66 -11.97
CA VAL A 57 -19.53 -8.56 -13.17
C VAL A 57 -19.21 -7.25 -13.86
N MET A 58 -18.83 -7.36 -15.13
CA MET A 58 -18.44 -6.23 -15.96
C MET A 58 -19.34 -6.17 -17.19
N LEU A 59 -20.14 -5.11 -17.27
CA LEU A 59 -21.01 -4.83 -18.40
C LEU A 59 -20.40 -3.68 -19.21
N SER A 60 -20.29 -3.85 -20.53
CA SER A 60 -19.86 -2.76 -21.41
C SER A 60 -20.92 -1.63 -21.43
N PRO A 61 -20.52 -0.36 -21.51
CA PRO A 61 -21.47 0.74 -21.68
C PRO A 61 -22.22 0.59 -22.99
N ASP A 62 -23.53 0.86 -22.91
CA ASP A 62 -24.49 0.87 -24.02
C ASP A 62 -24.60 -0.44 -24.83
N GLY A 63 -24.05 -1.54 -24.32
CA GLY A 63 -23.96 -2.79 -25.09
C GLY A 63 -22.96 -2.73 -26.23
N SER A 64 -22.10 -1.70 -26.26
CA SER A 64 -21.03 -1.60 -27.24
C SER A 64 -20.07 -2.79 -27.10
N GLY A 65 -19.50 -3.24 -28.22
CA GLY A 65 -18.64 -4.42 -28.28
C GLY A 65 -19.42 -5.73 -28.44
N GLN A 66 -19.24 -6.68 -27.51
CA GLN A 66 -19.94 -7.99 -27.51
C GLN A 66 -20.80 -8.13 -26.25
N PRO A 67 -22.06 -7.65 -26.28
CA PRO A 67 -22.97 -7.76 -25.15
C PRO A 67 -23.42 -9.21 -24.95
N ASP A 68 -23.62 -9.60 -23.70
CA ASP A 68 -24.21 -10.88 -23.30
C ASP A 68 -25.64 -10.62 -22.77
N PRO A 69 -26.68 -10.92 -23.57
CA PRO A 69 -28.06 -10.67 -23.18
C PRO A 69 -28.46 -11.39 -21.89
N ALA A 70 -27.97 -12.61 -21.68
CA ALA A 70 -28.27 -13.38 -20.48
C ALA A 70 -27.64 -12.73 -19.24
N LEU A 71 -26.40 -12.23 -19.38
CA LEU A 71 -25.73 -11.54 -18.30
C LEU A 71 -26.42 -10.23 -17.93
N ARG A 72 -26.86 -9.43 -18.91
CA ARG A 72 -27.60 -8.18 -18.72
C ARG A 72 -29.03 -8.38 -18.21
N GLN A 73 -29.64 -9.52 -18.54
CA GLN A 73 -30.93 -9.90 -17.96
C GLN A 73 -30.77 -10.11 -16.45
N LYS A 74 -29.70 -10.81 -16.04
CA LYS A 74 -29.42 -11.14 -14.64
C LYS A 74 -28.87 -9.96 -13.83
N TYR A 75 -27.87 -9.24 -14.33
CA TYR A 75 -27.20 -8.14 -13.64
C TYR A 75 -27.47 -6.81 -14.35
N LYS A 76 -27.89 -5.80 -13.58
CA LYS A 76 -28.27 -4.49 -14.13
C LYS A 76 -27.14 -3.48 -14.19
N GLN A 77 -26.03 -3.75 -13.51
CA GLN A 77 -24.91 -2.83 -13.40
C GLN A 77 -23.60 -3.60 -13.17
N SER A 78 -22.48 -2.94 -13.45
CA SER A 78 -21.16 -3.47 -13.13
C SER A 78 -20.89 -3.37 -11.63
N GLY A 79 -20.17 -4.34 -11.09
CA GLY A 79 -19.89 -4.40 -9.66
C GLY A 79 -19.47 -5.78 -9.19
N LEU A 80 -19.40 -5.93 -7.87
CA LEU A 80 -19.11 -7.21 -7.23
C LEU A 80 -20.36 -7.79 -6.61
N TYR A 81 -20.60 -9.06 -6.89
CA TYR A 81 -21.77 -9.81 -6.44
C TYR A 81 -21.33 -11.00 -5.59
N PRO A 82 -22.16 -11.47 -4.65
CA PRO A 82 -21.97 -12.78 -4.06
C PRO A 82 -22.06 -13.86 -5.14
N ASN A 83 -21.19 -14.86 -5.11
CA ASN A 83 -21.21 -15.98 -6.06
C ASN A 83 -22.16 -17.10 -5.60
N ASP A 84 -23.33 -16.73 -5.11
CA ASP A 84 -24.40 -17.62 -4.62
C ASP A 84 -25.65 -17.58 -5.51
N GLY A 85 -25.61 -16.82 -6.60
CA GLY A 85 -26.72 -16.60 -7.52
C GLY A 85 -27.47 -15.29 -7.30
N SER A 86 -27.20 -14.56 -6.22
CA SER A 86 -27.77 -13.25 -5.93
C SER A 86 -27.50 -12.24 -7.05
N THR A 87 -28.48 -11.39 -7.29
CA THR A 87 -28.40 -10.24 -8.21
C THR A 87 -28.28 -8.91 -7.47
N THR A 88 -28.12 -8.95 -6.15
CA THR A 88 -27.86 -7.77 -5.33
C THR A 88 -26.35 -7.58 -5.21
N PRO A 89 -25.79 -6.44 -5.67
CA PRO A 89 -24.36 -6.19 -5.58
C PRO A 89 -23.94 -5.91 -4.13
N ILE A 90 -22.74 -6.35 -3.76
CA ILE A 90 -22.04 -5.90 -2.54
C ILE A 90 -21.63 -4.45 -2.71
N TRP A 91 -21.12 -4.13 -3.91
CA TRP A 91 -20.84 -2.78 -4.34
C TRP A 91 -20.91 -2.69 -5.85
N THR A 92 -21.11 -1.47 -6.31
CA THR A 92 -21.24 -1.12 -7.72
C THR A 92 -20.16 -0.11 -8.06
N THR A 93 -19.88 0.02 -9.34
CA THR A 93 -18.98 1.06 -9.82
C THR A 93 -19.47 1.55 -11.17
N ASP A 94 -19.29 2.85 -11.43
CA ASP A 94 -19.57 3.43 -12.74
C ASP A 94 -18.47 3.06 -13.73
N TRP A 95 -18.51 1.80 -14.17
CA TRP A 95 -17.55 1.25 -15.10
C TRP A 95 -17.58 1.91 -16.47
N ALA A 96 -18.71 2.50 -16.86
CA ALA A 96 -18.87 3.18 -18.14
C ALA A 96 -17.84 4.32 -18.27
N SER A 97 -17.58 5.04 -17.18
CA SER A 97 -16.57 6.10 -17.12
C SER A 97 -15.13 5.61 -17.39
N TRP A 98 -14.86 4.31 -17.21
CA TRP A 98 -13.51 3.74 -17.40
C TRP A 98 -13.31 3.21 -18.82
N TYR A 99 -14.40 2.97 -19.53
CA TYR A 99 -14.45 2.23 -20.80
C TYR A 99 -13.59 2.81 -21.91
N GLN A 100 -13.46 4.13 -21.98
CA GLN A 100 -12.70 4.83 -23.03
C GLN A 100 -11.20 4.51 -22.99
N ASN A 101 -10.68 4.00 -21.87
CA ASN A 101 -9.25 3.69 -21.68
C ASN A 101 -9.01 2.18 -21.41
N LEU A 102 -10.00 1.30 -21.62
CA LEU A 102 -9.90 -0.10 -21.21
C LEU A 102 -9.00 -1.04 -22.04
N PRO A 103 -8.71 -0.84 -23.34
CA PRO A 103 -7.96 -1.85 -24.10
C PRO A 103 -6.60 -2.15 -23.47
N GLY A 104 -6.46 -3.33 -22.84
CA GLY A 104 -5.22 -3.76 -22.18
C GLY A 104 -5.09 -3.38 -20.70
N SER A 105 -6.13 -2.80 -20.08
CA SER A 105 -6.19 -2.65 -18.62
C SER A 105 -6.27 -4.02 -17.94
N GLN A 106 -5.68 -4.17 -16.76
CA GLN A 106 -5.69 -5.38 -15.95
C GLN A 106 -6.34 -5.10 -14.60
N LEU A 107 -7.20 -6.02 -14.15
CA LEU A 107 -7.93 -5.87 -12.89
C LEU A 107 -7.51 -6.92 -11.88
N TYR A 108 -7.26 -6.49 -10.65
CA TYR A 108 -6.90 -7.36 -9.53
C TYR A 108 -7.89 -7.11 -8.40
N THR A 109 -8.57 -8.16 -7.95
CA THR A 109 -9.57 -8.09 -6.88
C THR A 109 -9.08 -8.92 -5.71
N THR A 110 -9.20 -8.40 -4.49
CA THR A 110 -8.87 -9.16 -3.29
C THR A 110 -9.88 -10.27 -3.03
N THR A 111 -9.46 -11.32 -2.32
CA THR A 111 -10.32 -12.45 -1.95
C THR A 111 -11.49 -12.05 -1.06
N ASP A 112 -11.34 -11.01 -0.23
CA ASP A 112 -12.43 -10.47 0.59
C ASP A 112 -13.44 -9.61 -0.19
N GLY A 113 -13.18 -9.39 -1.49
CA GLY A 113 -14.05 -8.64 -2.37
C GLY A 113 -14.13 -7.13 -2.07
N LYS A 114 -13.35 -6.58 -1.14
CA LYS A 114 -13.48 -5.17 -0.78
C LYS A 114 -12.64 -4.25 -1.64
N TYR A 115 -11.53 -4.77 -2.20
CA TYR A 115 -10.53 -3.96 -2.85
C TYR A 115 -10.31 -4.39 -4.30
N LEU A 116 -10.11 -3.39 -5.16
CA LEU A 116 -9.85 -3.57 -6.57
C LEU A 116 -8.67 -2.66 -6.97
N VAL A 117 -7.73 -3.23 -7.70
CA VAL A 117 -6.66 -2.49 -8.37
C VAL A 117 -6.88 -2.56 -9.86
N ARG A 118 -6.87 -1.40 -10.52
CA ARG A 118 -6.85 -1.25 -11.96
C ARG A 118 -5.46 -0.83 -12.38
N LEU A 119 -4.83 -1.66 -13.19
CA LEU A 119 -3.56 -1.40 -13.85
C LEU A 119 -3.83 -1.06 -15.30
N ASP A 120 -3.29 0.05 -15.78
CA ASP A 120 -3.58 0.61 -17.10
C ASP A 120 -2.25 0.98 -17.81
N ARG A 121 -2.29 1.08 -19.14
CA ARG A 121 -1.13 1.37 -20.00
C ARG A 121 -1.12 2.81 -20.49
N SER A 122 -2.08 3.61 -20.07
CA SER A 122 -2.19 5.03 -20.41
C SER A 122 -1.19 5.89 -19.63
N VAL A 123 -0.76 6.99 -20.25
CA VAL A 123 0.06 8.01 -19.56
C VAL A 123 -0.73 8.68 -18.43
N ASN A 124 -2.03 8.90 -18.65
CA ASN A 124 -2.91 9.60 -17.72
C ASN A 124 -3.34 8.73 -16.54
N LEU A 125 -3.32 7.41 -16.72
CA LEU A 125 -3.58 6.47 -15.65
C LEU A 125 -2.71 5.23 -15.80
N ALA A 126 -1.88 5.02 -14.79
CA ALA A 126 -1.06 3.83 -14.64
C ALA A 126 -1.68 2.89 -13.59
N LEU A 127 -2.07 3.42 -12.43
CA LEU A 127 -2.73 2.65 -11.38
C LEU A 127 -3.92 3.42 -10.79
N ALA A 128 -5.00 2.72 -10.50
CA ALA A 128 -6.08 3.19 -9.64
C ALA A 128 -6.47 2.12 -8.62
N PHE A 129 -6.77 2.57 -7.40
CA PHE A 129 -7.15 1.74 -6.27
C PHE A 129 -8.58 2.09 -5.85
N TYR A 130 -9.36 1.06 -5.55
CA TYR A 130 -10.77 1.21 -5.20
C TYR A 130 -11.08 0.43 -3.93
N VAL A 131 -11.91 1.02 -3.08
CA VAL A 131 -12.49 0.41 -1.89
C VAL A 131 -14.00 0.41 -2.07
N ILE A 132 -14.61 -0.77 -2.14
CA ILE A 132 -16.07 -0.94 -2.23
C ILE A 132 -16.63 -0.12 -3.42
N GLY A 133 -15.95 -0.23 -4.57
CA GLY A 133 -16.33 0.46 -5.81
C GLY A 133 -15.94 1.95 -5.91
N VAL A 134 -15.46 2.57 -4.83
CA VAL A 134 -15.06 3.99 -4.82
C VAL A 134 -13.55 4.13 -5.03
N GLU A 135 -13.13 5.00 -5.95
CA GLU A 135 -11.71 5.29 -6.16
C GLU A 135 -11.13 6.02 -4.94
N VAL A 136 -10.07 5.47 -4.34
CA VAL A 136 -9.38 6.07 -3.20
C VAL A 136 -8.04 6.68 -3.56
N ARG A 137 -7.41 6.20 -4.65
CA ARG A 137 -6.14 6.72 -5.14
C ARG A 137 -5.97 6.43 -6.62
N ARG A 138 -5.36 7.37 -7.33
CA ARG A 138 -4.88 7.19 -8.70
C ARG A 138 -3.46 7.68 -8.86
N TYR A 139 -2.78 7.13 -9.85
CA TYR A 139 -1.43 7.50 -10.25
C TYR A 139 -1.33 7.62 -11.76
N GLY A 140 -0.73 8.72 -12.22
CA GLY A 140 -0.29 8.85 -13.61
C GLY A 140 1.00 8.06 -13.85
N LEU A 141 1.30 7.76 -15.11
CA LEU A 141 2.51 7.00 -15.46
C LEU A 141 3.79 7.70 -14.99
N TYR A 142 3.93 8.99 -15.30
CA TYR A 142 5.13 9.75 -14.97
C TYR A 142 5.22 10.14 -13.49
N GLU A 143 4.13 10.01 -12.73
CA GLU A 143 4.17 10.10 -11.26
C GLU A 143 4.87 8.85 -10.68
N LEU A 144 4.59 7.67 -11.25
CA LEU A 144 5.19 6.42 -10.78
C LEU A 144 6.60 6.20 -11.31
N VAL A 145 6.82 6.50 -12.58
CA VAL A 145 8.08 6.25 -13.29
C VAL A 145 8.51 7.52 -14.05
N PRO A 146 9.07 8.53 -13.36
CA PRO A 146 9.41 9.82 -13.96
C PRO A 146 10.41 9.71 -15.12
N THR A 147 11.27 8.69 -15.10
CA THR A 147 12.30 8.44 -16.13
C THR A 147 11.71 8.13 -17.52
N LEU A 148 10.43 7.74 -17.59
CA LEU A 148 9.73 7.54 -18.87
C LEU A 148 9.26 8.86 -19.51
N ALA A 149 9.22 9.97 -18.77
CA ALA A 149 8.74 11.26 -19.31
C ALA A 149 9.67 11.81 -20.40
N THR A 150 10.95 11.45 -20.36
CA THR A 150 11.97 11.90 -21.32
C THR A 150 12.19 10.91 -22.48
N GLN A 151 11.47 9.79 -22.50
CA GLN A 151 11.59 8.80 -23.57
C GLN A 151 10.53 9.05 -24.64
N SER A 152 10.93 9.07 -25.91
CA SER A 152 10.00 9.19 -27.03
C SER A 152 9.05 7.99 -27.04
N SER A 153 7.79 8.20 -26.64
CA SER A 153 6.83 7.12 -26.54
C SER A 153 6.35 6.70 -27.93
N PRO A 154 6.39 5.40 -28.29
CA PRO A 154 5.75 4.92 -29.51
C PRO A 154 4.24 5.20 -29.48
N ALA A 155 3.62 5.31 -30.67
CA ALA A 155 2.18 5.36 -30.82
C ALA A 155 1.55 4.11 -30.17
N GLY A 156 0.87 4.28 -29.04
CA GLY A 156 0.35 3.17 -28.21
C GLY A 156 0.78 3.21 -26.74
N GLY A 157 1.65 4.14 -26.34
CA GLY A 157 2.15 4.27 -24.96
C GLY A 157 3.20 3.21 -24.62
N PRO A 158 4.02 3.41 -23.57
CA PRO A 158 5.03 2.43 -23.19
C PRO A 158 4.36 1.31 -22.38
N ALA A 159 4.69 0.05 -22.68
CA ALA A 159 4.41 -1.06 -21.77
C ALA A 159 5.32 -0.90 -20.53
N TRP A 160 4.87 -0.11 -19.57
CA TRP A 160 5.68 0.31 -18.43
C TRP A 160 5.79 -0.74 -17.31
N VAL A 161 5.00 -1.82 -17.40
CA VAL A 161 4.97 -2.94 -16.46
C VAL A 161 5.44 -4.21 -17.15
N THR A 162 6.37 -4.93 -16.53
CA THR A 162 6.79 -6.28 -16.93
C THR A 162 6.05 -7.35 -16.14
N LYS A 163 5.73 -7.07 -14.88
CA LYS A 163 5.01 -7.99 -13.99
C LYS A 163 4.20 -7.21 -12.96
N ALA A 164 3.03 -7.74 -12.61
CA ALA A 164 2.24 -7.23 -11.50
C ALA A 164 1.53 -8.37 -10.75
N SER A 165 1.46 -8.26 -9.43
CA SER A 165 0.85 -9.26 -8.55
C SER A 165 0.16 -8.60 -7.35
N LEU A 166 -0.95 -9.19 -6.92
CA LEU A 166 -1.68 -8.80 -5.71
C LEU A 166 -1.52 -9.90 -4.65
N ASP A 167 -1.08 -9.52 -3.46
CA ASP A 167 -1.18 -10.33 -2.24
C ASP A 167 -2.43 -9.90 -1.48
N SER A 168 -3.48 -10.72 -1.58
CA SER A 168 -4.77 -10.42 -0.94
C SER A 168 -4.72 -10.51 0.59
N ILE A 169 -3.77 -11.26 1.16
CA ILE A 169 -3.64 -11.46 2.61
C ILE A 169 -2.94 -10.25 3.23
N GLN A 170 -1.85 -9.80 2.60
CA GLN A 170 -1.08 -8.65 3.07
C GLN A 170 -1.62 -7.31 2.54
N HIS A 171 -2.70 -7.33 1.76
CA HIS A 171 -3.23 -6.18 1.03
C HIS A 171 -2.13 -5.41 0.27
N ARG A 172 -1.28 -6.14 -0.44
CA ARG A 172 -0.12 -5.57 -1.11
C ARG A 172 -0.21 -5.76 -2.61
N PHE A 173 -0.11 -4.66 -3.34
CA PHE A 173 0.04 -4.70 -4.80
C PHE A 173 1.47 -4.39 -5.18
N VAL A 174 2.07 -5.24 -6.01
CA VAL A 174 3.46 -5.11 -6.45
C VAL A 174 3.51 -5.02 -7.96
N VAL A 175 4.27 -4.06 -8.46
CA VAL A 175 4.54 -3.83 -9.88
C VAL A 175 6.04 -3.82 -10.11
N GLU A 176 6.51 -4.62 -11.07
CA GLU A 176 7.86 -4.52 -11.63
C GLU A 176 7.76 -3.74 -12.94
N THR A 177 8.50 -2.63 -13.02
CA THR A 177 8.46 -1.73 -14.17
C THR A 177 9.40 -2.21 -15.27
N ALA A 178 9.20 -1.71 -16.49
CA ALA A 178 10.11 -1.94 -17.61
C ALA A 178 11.51 -1.33 -17.39
N THR A 179 11.63 -0.37 -16.47
CA THR A 179 12.90 0.23 -16.04
C THR A 179 13.60 -0.59 -14.94
N GLY A 180 12.99 -1.69 -14.50
CA GLY A 180 13.55 -2.59 -13.46
C GLY A 180 13.24 -2.15 -12.03
N GLU A 181 12.43 -1.12 -11.84
CA GLU A 181 11.99 -0.67 -10.52
C GLU A 181 10.90 -1.59 -9.97
N ARG A 182 10.92 -1.83 -8.66
CA ARG A 182 9.86 -2.55 -7.95
C ARG A 182 9.06 -1.57 -7.11
N LEU A 183 7.80 -1.40 -7.45
CA LEU A 183 6.86 -0.52 -6.77
C LEU A 183 5.90 -1.36 -5.94
N GLU A 184 5.76 -1.03 -4.66
CA GLU A 184 4.81 -1.69 -3.76
C GLU A 184 3.77 -0.70 -3.25
N PHE A 185 2.53 -1.14 -3.12
CA PHE A 185 1.40 -0.32 -2.72
C PHE A 185 0.53 -1.06 -1.71
N ASP A 186 0.00 -0.30 -0.76
CA ASP A 186 -1.09 -0.74 0.10
C ASP A 186 -2.39 -0.72 -0.71
N THR A 187 -3.07 -1.86 -0.82
CA THR A 187 -4.28 -2.01 -1.64
C THR A 187 -5.51 -1.38 -1.00
N THR A 188 -5.49 -1.16 0.32
CA THR A 188 -6.61 -0.58 1.08
C THR A 188 -6.66 0.94 1.00
N THR A 189 -5.50 1.57 0.86
CA THR A 189 -5.38 3.04 0.77
C THR A 189 -4.90 3.51 -0.60
N GLY A 190 -4.33 2.61 -1.39
CA GLY A 190 -3.60 2.91 -2.62
C GLY A 190 -2.25 3.60 -2.38
N GLN A 191 -1.80 3.80 -1.14
CA GLN A 191 -0.54 4.49 -0.89
C GLN A 191 0.66 3.63 -1.32
N ARG A 192 1.62 4.26 -1.99
CA ARG A 192 2.92 3.65 -2.28
C ARG A 192 3.65 3.38 -0.97
N LEU A 193 4.00 2.11 -0.73
CA LEU A 193 4.78 1.68 0.40
C LEU A 193 6.24 2.12 0.21
N ALA A 194 6.89 2.49 1.32
CA ALA A 194 8.29 2.92 1.28
C ALA A 194 9.20 1.75 0.89
N GLY A 195 9.78 1.82 -0.32
CA GLY A 195 10.96 1.06 -0.70
C GLY A 195 12.23 1.88 -0.45
N ILE A 196 13.38 1.22 -0.29
CA ILE A 196 14.69 1.89 -0.26
C ILE A 196 14.83 2.71 -1.56
N GLY A 197 14.80 4.05 -1.45
CA GLY A 197 14.89 4.98 -2.59
C GLY A 197 13.68 5.87 -2.85
N ASN A 198 12.63 5.86 -2.01
CA ASN A 198 11.44 6.69 -2.23
C ASN A 198 11.43 7.98 -1.36
N PRO A 199 11.50 9.19 -1.96
CA PRO A 199 11.50 10.47 -1.21
C PRO A 199 10.15 10.82 -0.56
N ASP A 200 9.05 10.17 -0.97
CA ASP A 200 7.70 10.41 -0.43
C ASP A 200 7.38 9.58 0.81
N SER A 201 8.28 8.68 1.19
CA SER A 201 8.20 8.14 2.54
C SER A 201 8.49 9.29 3.50
N THR A 202 7.59 9.55 4.44
CA THR A 202 7.84 10.45 5.58
C THR A 202 8.26 9.63 6.81
N PRO A 203 9.34 8.81 6.78
CA PRO A 203 9.85 8.21 8.00
C PRO A 203 10.50 9.27 8.90
N LEU A 204 10.86 10.44 8.35
CA LEU A 204 11.49 11.52 9.11
C LEU A 204 10.54 12.17 10.11
N VAL A 205 9.28 12.43 9.74
CA VAL A 205 8.31 13.07 10.66
C VAL A 205 7.93 12.11 11.78
N VAL A 206 7.69 10.84 11.46
CA VAL A 206 7.39 9.80 12.48
C VAL A 206 8.60 9.56 13.39
N ALA A 207 9.82 9.51 12.84
CA ALA A 207 11.04 9.37 13.63
C ALA A 207 11.30 10.60 14.52
N ILE A 208 11.07 11.82 14.04
CA ILE A 208 11.20 13.05 14.84
C ILE A 208 10.16 13.06 15.97
N ILE A 209 8.91 12.69 15.70
CA ILE A 209 7.86 12.61 16.73
C ILE A 209 8.23 11.56 17.78
N ALA A 210 8.72 10.38 17.37
CA ALA A 210 9.16 9.34 18.30
C ALA A 210 10.35 9.82 19.16
N ILE A 211 11.38 10.43 18.55
CA ILE A 211 12.54 10.96 19.29
C ILE A 211 12.12 12.06 20.26
N ALA A 212 11.20 12.95 19.87
CA ALA A 212 10.67 13.99 20.75
C ALA A 212 9.89 13.39 21.95
N LEU A 213 9.07 12.36 21.71
CA LEU A 213 8.30 11.70 22.78
C LEU A 213 9.19 10.97 23.79
N PHE A 214 10.37 10.48 23.39
CA PHE A 214 11.29 9.80 24.30
C PHE A 214 12.30 10.73 25.00
N THR A 215 12.75 11.81 24.36
CA THR A 215 13.81 12.69 24.92
C THR A 215 13.27 13.74 25.89
N ILE A 216 12.06 14.27 25.64
CA ILE A 216 11.46 15.32 26.47
C ILE A 216 11.16 14.83 27.91
N PRO A 217 10.56 13.63 28.13
CA PRO A 217 10.30 13.15 29.49
C PRO A 217 11.57 12.92 30.30
N ILE A 218 12.63 12.42 29.65
CA ILE A 218 13.93 12.15 30.30
C ILE A 218 14.57 13.47 30.77
N ALA A 219 14.55 14.51 29.94
CA ALA A 219 15.06 15.83 30.30
C ALA A 219 14.28 16.45 31.46
N VAL A 220 12.95 16.30 31.48
CA VAL A 220 12.09 16.80 32.57
C VAL A 220 12.37 16.06 33.88
N ILE A 221 12.50 14.73 33.86
CA ILE A 221 12.82 13.94 35.05
C ILE A 221 14.21 14.31 35.60
N ALA A 222 15.21 14.46 34.73
CA ALA A 222 16.56 14.88 35.12
C ALA A 222 16.55 16.27 35.77
N TYR A 223 15.83 17.23 35.18
CA TYR A 223 15.69 18.58 35.74
C TYR A 223 15.03 18.57 37.13
N ILE A 224 13.94 17.83 37.31
CA ILE A 224 13.26 17.69 38.61
C ILE A 224 14.18 17.08 39.66
N GLY A 225 14.95 16.04 39.29
CA GLY A 225 15.93 15.40 40.17
C GLY A 225 17.03 16.35 40.65
N VAL A 226 17.63 17.11 39.72
CA VAL A 226 18.66 18.11 40.05
C VAL A 226 18.10 19.21 40.95
N ARG A 227 16.88 19.71 40.67
CA ARG A 227 16.26 20.77 41.48
C ARG A 227 15.96 20.31 42.91
N ARG A 228 15.53 19.05 43.10
CA ARG A 228 15.30 18.48 44.44
C ARG A 228 16.61 18.34 45.21
N GLN A 229 17.67 17.82 44.59
CA GLN A 229 19.00 17.71 45.19
C GLN A 229 19.54 19.06 45.68
N LEU A 230 19.41 20.10 44.85
CA LEU A 230 19.83 21.46 45.22
C LEU A 230 19.03 22.04 46.39
N LYS A 231 17.73 21.74 46.49
CA LYS A 231 16.89 22.18 47.61
C LYS A 231 17.30 21.49 48.92
N PHE A 232 17.55 20.18 48.90
CA PHE A 232 18.01 19.46 50.09
C PHE A 232 19.39 19.91 50.58
N ARG A 233 20.33 20.19 49.67
CA ARG A 233 21.65 20.74 50.05
C ARG A 233 21.56 22.12 50.71
N ARG A 234 20.63 22.97 50.28
CA ARG A 234 20.40 24.29 50.90
C ARG A 234 19.77 24.18 52.29
N LEU A 235 18.90 23.20 52.51
CA LEU A 235 18.30 22.95 53.82
C LEU A 235 19.32 22.36 54.80
N ALA A 236 20.11 21.38 54.37
CA ALA A 236 21.17 20.80 55.20
C ALA A 236 22.25 21.82 55.60
N LYS A 237 22.56 22.79 54.73
CA LYS A 237 23.49 23.88 55.05
C LYS A 237 22.90 24.89 56.05
N LYS A 238 21.57 25.00 56.15
CA LYS A 238 20.90 25.94 57.06
C LYS A 238 20.70 25.37 58.47
N GLU A 239 20.79 24.05 58.64
CA GLU A 239 20.75 23.39 59.95
C GLU A 239 22.13 23.25 60.60
N SER A 240 23.21 23.51 59.84
CA SER A 240 24.60 23.46 60.32
C SER A 240 25.17 24.81 60.75
N ASP A 241 24.40 25.89 60.57
CA ASP A 241 24.71 27.27 61.01
C ASP A 241 23.79 27.63 62.18
#